data_AF-H1LWE2-F1
#
_entry.id   AF-H1LWE2-F1
#
_cell.length_a   1.000
_cell.length_b   1.000
_cell.length_c   1.000
_cell.angle_alpha   90.00
_cell.angle_beta   90.00
_cell.angle_gamma   90.00
#
_symmetry.space_group_name_H-M   'P 1'
#
loop_
_entity.id
_entity.type
_entity.pdbx_description
1 polymer ?
#
loop_
_entity_poly.entity_id
_entity_poly.type
_entity_poly.pdbx_seq_one_letter_code
_entity_poly.pdbx_strand_id
1 'polypeptide(L)'
;MDRIYHSLESETYETLQVQMGKLRVMEGHLIETGGGFQGFEPIADRMLNDGIVRSFLFAPDGIVKGVFPMYGNESVYDLDMNTPGAGNLEAQSAVSKGTLLLAGPFDLVEGGIGICGRMPIYLLDGSGEKKYWGIVAITLNYPQIFKNISIDLIKMKALHVEYGELIRMITVIR
;
A
#
# COMPACT_ATOMS: atom_id res chain seq x y z
N MET A 1 -2.91 12.37 26.68
CA MET A 1 -3.54 12.09 25.37
C MET A 1 -2.52 12.25 24.24
N ASP A 2 -1.76 13.34 24.20
CA ASP A 2 -0.80 13.65 23.10
C ASP A 2 0.24 12.56 22.83
N ARG A 3 0.81 11.92 23.86
CA ARG A 3 1.78 10.81 23.67
C ARG A 3 1.21 9.59 22.95
N ILE A 4 -0.09 9.33 23.11
CA ILE A 4 -0.78 8.18 22.49
C ILE A 4 -1.13 8.48 21.03
N TYR A 5 -1.49 9.73 20.73
CA TYR A 5 -1.73 10.16 19.34
C TYR A 5 -0.44 10.12 18.52
N HIS A 6 0.67 10.63 19.07
CA HIS A 6 1.95 10.57 18.39
C HIS A 6 2.46 9.14 18.16
N SER A 7 2.23 8.20 19.08
CA SER A 7 2.62 6.80 18.86
C SER A 7 1.77 6.13 17.77
N LEU A 8 0.47 6.42 17.72
CA LEU A 8 -0.45 5.88 16.71
C LEU A 8 -0.11 6.39 15.29
N GLU A 9 0.20 7.69 15.17
CA GLU A 9 0.67 8.27 13.91
C GLU A 9 2.02 7.67 13.48
N SER A 10 2.95 7.47 14.42
CA SER A 10 4.25 6.83 14.13
C SER A 10 4.08 5.41 13.62
N GLU A 11 3.28 4.59 14.31
CA GLU A 11 3.06 3.18 13.94
C GLU A 11 2.34 3.06 12.59
N THR A 12 1.41 3.98 12.32
CA THR A 12 0.75 4.10 11.01
C THR A 12 1.76 4.45 9.91
N TYR A 13 2.61 5.44 10.16
CA TYR A 13 3.62 5.87 9.20
C TYR A 13 4.66 4.77 8.94
N GLU A 14 5.14 4.10 9.98
CA GLU A 14 6.07 2.98 9.91
C GLU A 14 5.47 1.83 9.11
N THR A 15 4.22 1.46 9.39
CA THR A 15 3.53 0.39 8.65
C THR A 15 3.42 0.74 7.17
N LEU A 16 3.02 1.97 6.84
CA LEU A 16 2.97 2.43 5.45
C LEU A 16 4.35 2.40 4.79
N GLN A 17 5.40 2.87 5.46
CA GLN A 17 6.78 2.84 4.95
C GLN A 17 7.26 1.41 4.68
N VAL A 18 6.97 0.46 5.57
CA VAL A 18 7.30 -0.96 5.37
C VAL A 18 6.62 -1.50 4.11
N GLN A 19 5.33 -1.20 3.92
CA GLN A 19 4.61 -1.64 2.73
C GLN A 19 5.12 -0.97 1.45
N MET A 20 5.43 0.33 1.50
CA MET A 20 6.00 1.06 0.37
C MET A 20 7.40 0.56 0.00
N GLY A 21 8.18 0.08 0.98
CA GLY A 21 9.47 -0.55 0.73
C GLY A 21 9.41 -1.75 -0.22
N LYS A 22 8.28 -2.46 -0.28
CA LYS A 22 8.07 -3.59 -1.22
C LYS A 22 8.14 -3.17 -2.68
N LEU A 23 7.83 -1.91 -3.01
CA LEU A 23 7.97 -1.38 -4.37
C LEU A 23 9.44 -1.36 -4.81
N ARG A 24 10.39 -1.22 -3.89
CA ARG A 24 11.84 -1.32 -4.21
C ARG A 24 12.25 -2.74 -4.59
N VAL A 25 11.57 -3.76 -4.05
CA VAL A 25 11.78 -5.15 -4.47
C VAL A 25 11.30 -5.37 -5.90
N MET A 26 10.14 -4.78 -6.26
CA MET A 26 9.63 -4.79 -7.63
C MET A 26 10.60 -4.08 -8.60
N GLU A 27 11.10 -2.91 -8.22
CA GLU A 27 12.12 -2.18 -9.00
C GLU A 27 13.38 -3.03 -9.19
N GLY A 28 13.90 -3.64 -8.14
CA GLY A 28 15.06 -4.54 -8.21
C GLY A 28 14.84 -5.71 -9.17
N HIS A 29 13.66 -6.34 -9.14
CA HIS A 29 13.32 -7.42 -10.07
C HIS A 29 13.28 -6.94 -11.53
N LEU A 30 12.72 -5.75 -11.79
CA LEU A 30 12.71 -5.17 -13.15
C LEU A 30 14.12 -4.84 -13.62
N ILE A 31 14.99 -4.35 -12.74
CA ILE A 31 16.40 -4.10 -13.06
C ILE A 31 17.12 -5.40 -13.42
N GLU A 32 16.97 -6.45 -12.62
CA GLU A 32 17.62 -7.75 -12.83
C GLU A 32 17.18 -8.40 -14.16
N THR A 33 15.91 -8.25 -14.52
CA THR A 33 15.30 -8.92 -15.67
C THR A 33 15.26 -8.07 -16.94
N GLY A 34 15.73 -6.82 -16.89
CA GLY A 34 15.60 -5.89 -18.01
C GLY A 34 14.15 -5.49 -18.33
N GLY A 35 13.29 -5.45 -17.31
CA GLY A 35 11.89 -5.03 -17.41
C GLY A 35 10.88 -6.18 -17.49
N GLY A 36 11.32 -7.42 -17.28
CA GLY A 36 10.46 -8.59 -17.17
C GLY A 36 9.80 -8.70 -15.79
N PHE A 37 8.60 -9.26 -15.74
CA PHE A 37 7.88 -9.49 -14.47
C PHE A 37 7.18 -10.86 -14.40
N GLN A 38 7.33 -11.69 -15.44
CA GLN A 38 6.69 -13.01 -15.54
C GLN A 38 7.15 -13.96 -14.42
N GLY A 39 8.35 -13.76 -13.86
CA GLY A 39 8.91 -14.56 -12.78
C GLY A 39 8.67 -13.99 -11.38
N PHE A 40 7.83 -12.96 -11.22
CA PHE A 40 7.68 -12.25 -9.96
C PHE A 40 6.78 -12.96 -8.93
N GLU A 41 5.91 -13.87 -9.37
CA GLU A 41 4.91 -14.51 -8.52
C GLU A 41 5.48 -15.14 -7.22
N PRO A 42 6.59 -15.90 -7.22
CA PRO A 42 7.16 -16.44 -5.99
C PRO A 42 7.66 -15.36 -5.02
N ILE A 43 8.07 -14.19 -5.53
CA ILE A 43 8.48 -13.03 -4.72
C ILE A 43 7.24 -12.36 -4.14
N ALA A 44 6.21 -12.17 -4.97
CA ALA A 44 4.92 -11.62 -4.54
C ALA A 44 4.33 -12.46 -3.39
N ASP A 45 4.27 -13.78 -3.53
CA ASP A 45 3.74 -14.69 -2.50
C ASP A 45 4.43 -14.52 -1.15
N ARG A 46 5.76 -14.33 -1.15
CA ARG A 46 6.51 -14.05 0.08
C ARG A 46 6.14 -12.71 0.71
N MET A 47 5.79 -11.71 -0.10
CA MET A 47 5.42 -10.37 0.36
C MET A 47 3.93 -10.21 0.71
N LEU A 48 3.05 -11.12 0.28
CA LEU A 48 1.61 -11.11 0.59
C LEU A 48 1.27 -11.67 1.99
N ASN A 49 2.21 -12.35 2.65
CA ASN A 49 1.96 -13.15 3.85
C ASN A 49 1.54 -12.35 5.12
N ASP A 50 1.39 -11.03 5.03
CA ASP A 50 0.93 -10.17 6.14
C ASP A 50 -0.58 -9.91 6.14
N GLY A 51 -1.30 -10.30 5.08
CA GLY A 51 -2.75 -10.05 4.93
C GLY A 51 -3.11 -8.57 4.73
N ILE A 52 -2.10 -7.70 4.58
CA ILE A 52 -2.24 -6.26 4.40
C ILE A 52 -2.27 -5.92 2.91
N VAL A 53 -1.39 -6.54 2.14
CA VAL A 53 -1.30 -6.30 0.69
C VAL A 53 -2.42 -7.05 -0.03
N ARG A 54 -3.15 -6.33 -0.88
CA ARG A 54 -4.16 -6.89 -1.80
C ARG A 54 -3.51 -7.39 -3.09
N SER A 55 -2.68 -6.55 -3.69
CA SER A 55 -2.05 -6.86 -4.98
C SER A 55 -0.80 -6.01 -5.26
N PHE A 56 0.04 -6.52 -6.15
CA PHE A 56 1.15 -5.83 -6.80
C PHE A 56 0.88 -5.74 -8.30
N LEU A 57 1.12 -4.56 -8.87
CA LEU A 57 0.82 -4.26 -10.27
C LEU A 57 2.08 -3.81 -11.01
N PHE A 58 2.28 -4.36 -12.20
CA PHE A 58 3.28 -3.94 -13.17
C PHE A 58 2.57 -3.35 -14.37
N ALA A 59 2.81 -2.08 -14.63
CA ALA A 59 2.15 -1.33 -15.69
C ALA A 59 3.19 -0.70 -16.63
N PRO A 60 3.76 -1.49 -17.58
CA PRO A 60 4.60 -0.93 -18.63
C PRO A 60 3.83 0.14 -19.41
N ASP A 61 4.47 1.28 -19.67
CA ASP A 61 3.85 2.46 -20.30
C ASP A 61 2.56 2.96 -19.61
N GLY A 62 2.33 2.57 -18.35
CA GLY A 62 1.14 2.93 -17.57
C GLY A 62 -0.07 2.01 -17.79
N ILE A 63 0.05 0.94 -18.57
CA ILE A 63 -1.04 -0.03 -18.78
C ILE A 63 -0.74 -1.30 -17.99
N VAL A 64 -1.63 -1.70 -17.07
CA VAL A 64 -1.42 -2.87 -16.21
C VAL A 64 -1.34 -4.16 -17.04
N LYS A 65 -0.20 -4.84 -16.97
CA LYS A 65 0.05 -6.12 -17.65
C LYS A 65 0.55 -7.23 -16.70
N GLY A 66 0.97 -6.88 -15.49
CA GLY A 66 1.29 -7.85 -14.44
C GLY A 66 0.45 -7.57 -13.20
N VAL A 67 -0.20 -8.60 -12.67
CA VAL A 67 -1.08 -8.54 -11.50
C VAL A 67 -0.76 -9.73 -10.61
N PHE A 68 -0.37 -9.46 -9.35
CA PHE A 68 0.04 -10.50 -8.41
C PHE A 68 -0.60 -10.29 -7.04
N PRO A 69 -1.47 -11.20 -6.54
CA PRO A 69 -1.98 -12.37 -7.24
C PRO A 69 -3.05 -11.97 -8.28
N MET A 70 -3.19 -12.75 -9.36
CA MET A 70 -4.24 -12.51 -10.35
C MET A 70 -5.64 -12.77 -9.79
N TYR A 71 -5.80 -13.85 -9.01
CA TYR A 71 -7.10 -14.24 -8.46
C TYR A 71 -7.70 -13.13 -7.59
N GLY A 72 -8.90 -12.66 -7.94
CA GLY A 72 -9.60 -11.57 -7.25
C GLY A 72 -9.14 -10.16 -7.63
N ASN A 73 -8.19 -10.03 -8.56
CA ASN A 73 -7.69 -8.77 -9.09
C ASN A 73 -7.76 -8.74 -10.63
N GLU A 74 -8.58 -9.57 -11.26
CA GLU A 74 -8.65 -9.69 -12.72
C GLU A 74 -9.10 -8.39 -13.39
N SER A 75 -9.95 -7.61 -12.73
CA SER A 75 -10.51 -6.36 -13.26
C SER A 75 -9.50 -5.23 -13.36
N VAL A 76 -8.32 -5.33 -12.73
CA VAL A 76 -7.25 -4.33 -12.89
C VAL A 76 -6.31 -4.66 -14.04
N TYR A 77 -6.38 -5.87 -14.59
CA TYR A 77 -5.65 -6.18 -15.83
C TYR A 77 -6.16 -5.28 -16.96
N ASP A 78 -5.24 -4.78 -17.80
CA ASP A 78 -5.51 -3.81 -18.87
C ASP A 78 -6.01 -2.43 -18.41
N LEU A 79 -6.00 -2.14 -17.10
CA LEU A 79 -6.28 -0.79 -16.61
C LEU A 79 -5.22 0.20 -17.13
N ASP A 80 -5.67 1.23 -17.84
CA ASP A 80 -4.82 2.32 -18.32
C ASP A 80 -4.73 3.44 -17.28
N MET A 81 -3.58 3.56 -16.62
CA MET A 81 -3.32 4.57 -15.58
C MET A 81 -3.13 5.99 -16.14
N ASN A 82 -3.07 6.15 -17.46
CA ASN A 82 -2.94 7.45 -18.13
C ASN A 82 -4.30 8.12 -18.38
N THR A 83 -5.40 7.38 -18.17
CA THR A 83 -6.77 7.88 -18.37
C THR A 83 -7.41 8.33 -17.05
N PRO A 84 -8.50 9.12 -17.08
CA PRO A 84 -9.26 9.44 -15.88
C PRO A 84 -9.79 8.16 -15.21
N GLY A 85 -9.60 8.06 -13.89
CA GLY A 85 -10.01 6.88 -13.11
C GLY A 85 -9.53 6.97 -11.66
N ALA A 86 -10.05 6.09 -10.80
CA ALA A 86 -9.68 6.04 -9.39
C ALA A 86 -8.17 5.83 -9.22
N GLY A 87 -7.50 6.77 -8.54
CA GLY A 87 -6.06 6.76 -8.32
C GLY A 87 -5.18 7.13 -9.52
N ASN A 88 -5.74 7.30 -10.73
CA ASN A 88 -4.96 7.55 -11.95
C ASN A 88 -4.33 8.94 -11.99
N LEU A 89 -4.99 9.94 -11.38
CA LEU A 89 -4.39 11.27 -11.19
C LEU A 89 -3.10 11.18 -10.37
N GLU A 90 -3.05 10.28 -9.40
CA GLU A 90 -1.89 10.04 -8.55
C GLU A 90 -0.82 9.22 -9.26
N ALA A 91 -1.17 8.31 -10.18
CA ALA A 91 -0.18 7.71 -11.09
C ALA A 91 0.50 8.78 -11.95
N GLN A 92 -0.28 9.62 -12.61
CA GLN A 92 0.25 10.69 -13.47
C GLN A 92 1.09 11.69 -12.65
N SER A 93 0.65 12.00 -11.43
CA SER A 93 1.42 12.81 -10.48
C SER A 93 2.73 12.13 -10.06
N ALA A 94 2.74 10.82 -9.87
CA ALA A 94 3.94 10.07 -9.48
C ALA A 94 4.97 10.10 -10.64
N VAL A 95 4.50 9.86 -11.87
CA VAL A 95 5.33 9.92 -13.08
C VAL A 95 5.90 11.33 -13.28
N SER A 96 5.07 12.37 -13.25
CA SER A 96 5.51 13.76 -13.45
C SER A 96 6.50 14.24 -12.39
N LYS A 97 6.35 13.81 -11.13
CA LYS A 97 7.28 14.14 -10.04
C LYS A 97 8.50 13.21 -9.97
N GLY A 98 8.49 12.10 -10.69
CA GLY A 98 9.53 11.07 -10.63
C GLY A 98 9.70 10.44 -9.24
N THR A 99 8.64 10.40 -8.43
CA THR A 99 8.71 9.92 -7.05
C THR A 99 7.53 9.03 -6.69
N LEU A 100 7.71 8.20 -5.66
CA LEU A 100 6.64 7.39 -5.08
C LEU A 100 5.55 8.29 -4.52
N LEU A 101 4.30 8.01 -4.85
CA LEU A 101 3.13 8.63 -4.25
C LEU A 101 2.20 7.59 -3.63
N LEU A 102 1.59 7.97 -2.52
CA LEU A 102 0.56 7.21 -1.82
C LEU A 102 -0.78 7.94 -1.98
N ALA A 103 -1.85 7.19 -2.28
CA ALA A 103 -3.18 7.74 -2.50
C ALA A 103 -4.25 6.84 -1.87
N GLY A 104 -5.37 7.45 -1.46
CA GLY A 104 -6.50 6.76 -0.83
C GLY A 104 -6.77 7.21 0.62
N PRO A 105 -7.75 6.58 1.29
CA PRO A 105 -8.55 5.47 0.79
C PRO A 105 -9.57 5.88 -0.28
N PHE A 106 -9.79 5.04 -1.28
CA PHE A 106 -10.87 5.18 -2.28
C PHE A 106 -11.44 3.83 -2.70
N ASP A 107 -12.60 3.85 -3.35
CA ASP A 107 -13.21 2.66 -3.96
C ASP A 107 -12.36 2.15 -5.12
N LEU A 108 -12.05 0.86 -5.10
CA LEU A 108 -11.20 0.21 -6.09
C LEU A 108 -11.99 -0.34 -7.26
N VAL A 109 -11.31 -0.50 -8.40
CA VAL A 109 -11.89 -1.10 -9.62
C VAL A 109 -12.24 -2.57 -9.40
N GLU A 110 -11.41 -3.29 -8.65
CA GLU A 110 -11.63 -4.66 -8.18
C GLU A 110 -12.61 -4.77 -7.00
N GLY A 111 -13.13 -3.64 -6.52
CA GLY A 111 -14.10 -3.57 -5.44
C GLY A 111 -13.48 -3.46 -4.04
N GLY A 112 -14.30 -2.96 -3.11
CA GLY A 112 -13.87 -2.59 -1.77
C GLY A 112 -13.05 -1.31 -1.74
N ILE A 113 -12.46 -1.01 -0.57
CA ILE A 113 -11.70 0.21 -0.32
C ILE A 113 -10.21 -0.15 -0.21
N GLY A 114 -9.34 0.70 -0.71
CA GLY A 114 -7.90 0.51 -0.58
C GLY A 114 -7.08 1.78 -0.63
N ILE A 115 -5.80 1.61 -0.29
CA ILE A 115 -4.75 2.61 -0.41
C ILE A 115 -3.75 2.09 -1.44
N CYS A 116 -3.36 2.94 -2.40
CA CYS A 116 -2.42 2.57 -3.44
C CYS A 116 -1.10 3.33 -3.29
N GLY A 117 0.01 2.60 -3.27
CA GLY A 117 1.34 3.14 -3.49
C GLY A 117 1.72 3.00 -4.96
N ARG A 118 2.21 4.07 -5.58
CA ARG A 118 2.56 4.10 -7.01
C ARG A 118 3.97 4.67 -7.18
N MET A 119 4.85 3.96 -7.88
CA MET A 119 6.24 4.35 -8.09
C MET A 119 6.62 4.26 -9.57
N PRO A 120 7.03 5.36 -10.20
CA PRO A 120 7.49 5.33 -11.58
C PRO A 120 8.84 4.61 -11.67
N ILE A 121 9.02 3.80 -12.71
CA ILE A 121 10.25 3.03 -12.94
C ILE A 121 10.96 3.54 -14.18
N TYR A 122 12.27 3.70 -14.05
CA TYR A 122 13.18 4.07 -15.12
C TYR A 122 14.30 3.03 -15.18
N LEU A 123 14.44 2.35 -16.32
CA LEU A 123 15.49 1.34 -16.53
C LEU A 123 16.59 1.91 -17.41
N LEU A 124 17.80 1.38 -17.28
CA LEU A 124 18.89 1.73 -18.18
C LEU A 124 18.71 1.01 -19.51
N ASP A 125 18.85 1.72 -20.62
CA ASP A 125 18.93 1.12 -21.94
C ASP A 125 20.35 0.63 -22.27
N GLY A 126 20.55 0.09 -23.48
CA GLY A 126 21.86 -0.42 -23.92
C GLY A 126 22.96 0.64 -24.03
N SER A 127 22.60 1.93 -23.98
CA SER A 127 23.55 3.06 -23.94
C SER A 127 23.84 3.57 -22.52
N GLY A 128 23.13 3.04 -21.52
CA GLY A 128 23.24 3.48 -20.12
C GLY A 128 22.37 4.70 -19.79
N GLU A 129 21.45 5.10 -20.67
CA GLU A 129 20.50 6.17 -20.40
C GLU A 129 19.26 5.65 -19.68
N LYS A 130 18.73 6.45 -18.74
CA LYS A 130 17.48 6.12 -18.04
C LYS A 130 16.29 6.35 -18.96
N LYS A 131 15.58 5.28 -19.30
CA LYS A 131 14.32 5.31 -20.05
C LYS A 131 13.16 4.96 -19.14
N TYR A 132 12.07 5.73 -19.25
CA TYR A 132 10.82 5.40 -18.56
C TYR A 132 10.33 4.02 -19.03
N TRP A 133 10.12 3.12 -18.07
CA TRP A 133 9.60 1.78 -18.33
C TRP A 133 8.08 1.73 -18.11
N GLY A 134 7.58 2.49 -17.13
CA GLY A 134 6.21 2.40 -16.68
C GLY A 134 6.08 2.71 -15.20
N ILE A 135 5.05 2.16 -14.57
CA ILE A 135 4.78 2.33 -13.15
C ILE A 135 4.57 0.98 -12.49
N VAL A 136 5.09 0.83 -11.27
CA VAL A 136 4.72 -0.27 -10.39
C VAL A 136 3.82 0.25 -9.29
N ALA A 137 2.88 -0.57 -8.86
CA ALA A 137 1.96 -0.21 -7.80
C ALA A 137 1.75 -1.34 -6.80
N ILE A 138 1.40 -0.95 -5.58
CA ILE A 138 0.96 -1.84 -4.51
C ILE A 138 -0.41 -1.35 -4.03
N THR A 139 -1.36 -2.27 -3.91
CA THR A 139 -2.68 -1.99 -3.35
C THR A 139 -2.77 -2.61 -1.96
N LEU A 140 -3.18 -1.81 -0.98
CA LEU A 140 -3.31 -2.20 0.42
C LEU A 140 -4.79 -2.29 0.79
N ASN A 141 -5.14 -3.33 1.55
CA ASN A 141 -6.48 -3.52 2.08
C ASN A 141 -6.77 -2.47 3.17
N TYR A 142 -7.80 -1.65 2.98
CA TYR A 142 -8.32 -0.74 4.00
C TYR A 142 -9.58 -1.34 4.65
N PRO A 143 -9.72 -1.31 5.99
CA PRO A 143 -8.79 -0.75 6.99
C PRO A 143 -7.76 -1.75 7.55
N GLN A 144 -7.55 -2.90 6.90
CA GLN A 144 -6.70 -4.00 7.40
C GLN A 144 -5.25 -3.58 7.65
N ILE A 145 -4.71 -2.66 6.85
CA ILE A 145 -3.40 -2.01 7.07
C ILE A 145 -3.23 -1.42 8.48
N PHE A 146 -4.33 -1.07 9.15
CA PHE A 146 -4.33 -0.47 10.49
C PHE A 146 -4.72 -1.46 11.61
N LYS A 147 -5.04 -2.73 11.29
CA LYS A 147 -5.50 -3.70 12.30
C LYS A 147 -4.40 -4.25 13.20
N ASN A 148 -3.14 -4.24 12.75
CA ASN A 148 -1.99 -4.69 13.53
C ASN A 148 -1.32 -3.58 14.34
N ILE A 149 -1.88 -2.36 14.31
CA ILE A 149 -1.49 -1.28 15.19
C ILE A 149 -1.82 -1.73 16.62
N SER A 150 -0.76 -1.84 17.43
CA SER A 150 -0.61 -2.65 18.63
C SER A 150 -1.87 -2.82 19.50
N ILE A 151 -2.21 -4.10 19.75
CA ILE A 151 -3.23 -4.57 20.72
C ILE A 151 -3.01 -3.98 22.13
N ASP A 152 -1.80 -3.51 22.46
CA ASP A 152 -1.48 -2.86 23.74
C ASP A 152 -2.26 -1.55 23.95
N LEU A 153 -2.58 -0.82 22.88
CA LEU A 153 -3.34 0.44 22.95
C LEU A 153 -4.85 0.20 23.11
N ILE A 154 -5.37 -0.87 22.51
CA ILE A 154 -6.79 -1.24 22.62
C ILE A 154 -7.09 -1.82 24.01
N LYS A 155 -6.18 -2.64 24.58
CA LYS A 155 -6.30 -3.13 25.96
C LYS A 155 -6.24 -1.99 26.99
N MET A 156 -5.38 -0.99 26.80
CA MET A 156 -5.35 0.19 27.69
C MET A 156 -6.63 1.03 27.61
N LYS A 157 -7.26 1.16 26.43
CA LYS A 157 -8.56 1.84 26.28
C LYS A 157 -9.68 1.08 26.99
N ALA A 158 -9.73 -0.26 26.86
CA ALA A 158 -10.72 -1.09 27.54
C ALA A 158 -10.58 -1.00 29.08
N LEU A 159 -9.35 -1.05 29.60
CA LEU A 159 -9.07 -0.92 31.03
C LEU A 159 -9.41 0.50 31.56
N HIS A 160 -9.17 1.56 30.79
CA HIS A 160 -9.54 2.92 31.20
C HIS A 160 -11.06 3.16 31.24
N VAL A 161 -11.80 2.53 30.32
CA VAL A 161 -13.27 2.61 30.31
C VAL A 161 -13.85 1.88 31.53
N GLU A 162 -13.35 0.68 31.85
CA GLU A 162 -13.79 -0.07 33.04
C GLU A 162 -13.48 0.65 34.37
N TYR A 163 -12.29 1.23 34.52
CA TYR A 163 -11.95 2.03 35.72
C TYR A 163 -12.79 3.31 35.85
N GLY A 164 -13.15 3.94 34.72
CA GLY A 164 -14.03 5.12 34.70
C GLY A 164 -15.46 4.82 35.17
N GLU A 165 -15.99 3.63 34.84
CA GLU A 165 -17.29 3.17 35.34
C GLU A 165 -17.23 2.79 36.82
N LEU A 166 -16.16 2.13 37.27
CA LEU A 166 -15.98 1.77 38.68
C LEU A 166 -15.91 3.00 39.60
N ILE A 167 -15.22 4.07 39.18
CA ILE A 167 -15.11 5.33 39.94
C ILE A 167 -16.46 6.07 39.99
N ARG A 168 -17.24 6.05 38.89
CA ARG A 168 -18.60 6.60 38.89
C ARG A 168 -19.53 5.82 39.81
N MET A 169 -19.40 4.49 39.87
CA MET A 169 -20.22 3.66 40.75
C MET A 169 -19.88 3.88 42.24
N ILE A 170 -18.63 4.16 42.58
CA ILE A 170 -18.19 4.48 43.96
C ILE A 170 -18.60 5.90 44.39
N THR A 171 -18.71 6.85 43.46
CA THR A 171 -19.08 8.24 43.76
C THR A 171 -20.59 8.43 43.95
N VAL A 172 -21.42 7.54 43.40
CA VAL A 172 -22.90 7.60 43.55
C VAL A 172 -23.39 6.93 44.85
N ILE A 173 -22.54 6.20 45.57
CA ILE A 173 -22.88 5.51 46.85
C ILE A 173 -22.36 6.29 48.07
N ARG A 174 -22.19 7.62 47.96
CA ARG A 174 -21.91 8.51 49.10
C ARG A 174 -22.87 9.67 49.18
#